data_AF-A0A7X8N669-F1
#
_entry.id   AF-A0A7X8N669-F1
#
_cell.length_a   1.000
_cell.length_b   1.000
_cell.length_c   1.000
_cell.angle_alpha   90.00
_cell.angle_beta   90.00
_cell.angle_gamma   90.00
#
_symmetry.space_group_name_H-M   'P 1'
#
loop_
_entity.id
_entity.type
_entity.pdbx_description
1 polymer ?
#
loop_
_entity_poly.entity_id
_entity_poly.type
_entity_poly.pdbx_seq_one_letter_code
_entity_poly.pdbx_strand_id
1 'polypeptide(L)'
;MGLQEEAAIILSNGFEEIMDNYNQTALLLNSCDKAASYYHSKTSRITIDTTANIPTDLKLQTDIGTIFAKKQLIEQYEHKLGLKLAKDYLVATIATLDGLMEDLYELSIAHQEPEKTEEQIKRMIRWGDKGIPVDLIVRLPFLKEHKNPKGFKFEDFLNTYEHLRQIRHATVHTKGQLRKRHLSKIHSLEEKMEAKQRDSVQQFYREDKVVLSPLTTFVLRHWCLTFISFITIAIEEATDNQNL
;
A
#
# COMPACT_ATOMS: atom_id res chain seq x y z
N MET A 1 -5.32 -27.47 -11.33
CA MET A 1 -4.28 -26.51 -10.95
C MET A 1 -4.03 -26.72 -9.47
N GLY A 2 -2.77 -26.70 -9.02
CA GLY A 2 -2.46 -26.89 -7.60
C GLY A 2 -2.64 -25.59 -6.81
N LEU A 3 -2.83 -25.68 -5.48
CA LEU A 3 -2.91 -24.52 -4.58
C LEU A 3 -1.75 -23.54 -4.83
N GLN A 4 -0.55 -24.08 -5.00
CA GLN A 4 0.69 -23.32 -5.18
C GLN A 4 0.73 -22.58 -6.52
N GLU A 5 0.22 -23.20 -7.59
CA GLU A 5 0.15 -22.59 -8.92
C GLU A 5 -0.88 -21.45 -8.95
N GLU A 6 -2.04 -21.65 -8.31
CA GLU A 6 -3.06 -20.62 -8.16
C GLU A 6 -2.58 -19.45 -7.28
N ALA A 7 -1.92 -19.75 -6.17
CA ALA A 7 -1.34 -18.74 -5.29
C ALA A 7 -0.23 -17.94 -6.00
N ALA A 8 0.59 -18.58 -6.83
CA ALA A 8 1.60 -17.89 -7.63
C ALA A 8 0.98 -16.88 -8.61
N ILE A 9 -0.16 -17.22 -9.24
CA ILE A 9 -0.90 -16.30 -10.11
C ILE A 9 -1.42 -15.09 -9.31
N ILE A 10 -2.04 -15.31 -8.15
CA ILE A 10 -2.53 -14.24 -7.27
C ILE A 10 -1.38 -13.28 -6.89
N LEU A 11 -0.23 -13.83 -6.49
CA LEU A 11 0.94 -13.05 -6.12
C LEU A 11 1.54 -12.29 -7.30
N SER A 12 1.59 -12.89 -8.49
CA SER A 12 2.07 -12.24 -9.71
C SER A 12 1.19 -11.05 -10.07
N ASN A 13 -0.14 -11.23 -10.04
CA ASN A 13 -1.09 -10.14 -10.32
C ASN A 13 -0.92 -8.99 -9.31
N GLY A 14 -0.81 -9.29 -8.01
CA GLY A 14 -0.58 -8.26 -7.00
C GLY A 14 0.77 -7.57 -7.14
N PHE A 15 1.83 -8.29 -7.53
CA PHE A 15 3.13 -7.70 -7.84
C PHE A 15 3.03 -6.70 -8.98
N GLU A 16 2.39 -7.09 -10.08
CA GLU A 16 2.18 -6.24 -11.26
C GLU A 16 1.39 -4.98 -10.91
N GLU A 17 0.31 -5.11 -10.14
CA GLU A 17 -0.52 -3.99 -9.72
C GLU A 17 0.24 -3.01 -8.80
N ILE A 18 1.03 -3.51 -7.83
CA ILE A 18 1.88 -2.66 -6.99
C ILE A 18 2.94 -1.93 -7.82
N MET A 19 3.52 -2.62 -8.80
CA MET A 19 4.50 -2.03 -9.71
C MET A 19 3.88 -0.98 -10.62
N ASP A 20 2.69 -1.20 -11.17
CA ASP A 20 1.97 -0.19 -11.96
C ASP A 20 1.61 1.03 -11.10
N ASN A 21 1.01 0.82 -9.93
CA ASN A 21 0.72 1.89 -8.96
C ASN A 21 1.96 2.74 -8.65
N TYR A 22 3.12 2.09 -8.48
CA TYR A 22 4.38 2.78 -8.24
C TYR A 22 4.84 3.55 -9.49
N ASN A 23 4.82 2.93 -10.67
CA ASN A 23 5.28 3.54 -11.90
C ASN A 23 4.46 4.79 -12.23
N GLN A 24 3.14 4.74 -12.09
CA GLN A 24 2.26 5.91 -12.26
C GLN A 24 2.59 7.00 -11.24
N THR A 25 2.74 6.64 -9.97
CA THR A 25 3.09 7.61 -8.91
C THR A 25 4.46 8.26 -9.17
N ALA A 26 5.47 7.47 -9.54
CA ALA A 26 6.82 7.94 -9.83
C ALA A 26 6.82 8.87 -11.06
N LEU A 27 6.06 8.54 -12.11
CA LEU A 27 5.91 9.40 -13.28
C LEU A 27 5.29 10.75 -12.90
N LEU A 28 4.27 10.76 -12.06
CA LEU A 28 3.63 11.99 -11.58
C LEU A 28 4.56 12.82 -10.69
N LEU A 29 5.33 12.20 -9.79
CA LEU A 29 6.35 12.87 -8.98
C LEU A 29 7.43 13.52 -9.86
N ASN A 30 7.98 12.76 -10.81
CA ASN A 30 8.96 13.27 -11.78
C ASN A 30 8.38 14.43 -12.62
N SER A 31 7.09 14.37 -12.94
CA SER A 31 6.40 15.43 -13.68
C SER A 31 6.23 16.69 -12.83
N CYS A 32 5.97 16.54 -11.52
CA CYS A 32 5.96 17.67 -10.59
C CYS A 32 7.32 18.35 -10.51
N ASP A 33 8.42 17.60 -10.40
CA ASP A 33 9.77 18.16 -10.33
C ASP A 33 10.14 18.92 -11.61
N LYS A 34 9.82 18.35 -12.78
CA LYS A 34 10.00 19.01 -14.07
C LYS A 34 9.14 20.27 -14.21
N ALA A 35 7.88 20.21 -13.78
CA ALA A 35 6.98 21.35 -13.82
C ALA A 35 7.46 22.49 -12.91
N ALA A 36 7.84 22.18 -11.66
CA ALA A 36 8.42 23.15 -10.73
C ALA A 36 9.66 23.83 -11.32
N SER A 37 10.60 23.05 -11.85
CA SER A 37 11.81 23.56 -12.50
C SER A 37 11.50 24.46 -13.71
N TYR A 38 10.54 24.04 -14.54
CA TYR A 38 10.06 24.85 -15.65
C TYR A 38 9.53 26.19 -15.16
N TYR A 39 8.62 26.21 -14.19
CA TYR A 39 8.07 27.47 -13.69
C TYR A 39 9.15 28.33 -13.05
N HIS A 40 10.09 27.78 -12.27
CA HIS A 40 11.22 28.56 -11.74
C HIS A 40 11.95 29.34 -12.83
N SER A 41 12.31 28.66 -13.93
CA SER A 41 13.11 29.21 -15.03
C SER A 41 12.42 30.34 -15.83
N LYS A 42 11.09 30.50 -15.72
CA LYS A 42 10.35 31.46 -16.54
C LYS A 42 10.33 32.85 -15.91
N THR A 43 10.69 33.87 -16.69
CA THR A 43 10.65 35.28 -16.27
C THR A 43 9.30 35.94 -16.54
N SER A 44 8.49 35.37 -17.45
CA SER A 44 7.18 35.88 -17.81
C SER A 44 6.11 35.60 -16.74
N ARG A 45 5.05 36.41 -16.75
CA ARG A 45 3.85 36.17 -15.95
C ARG A 45 3.12 34.95 -16.53
N ILE A 46 3.14 33.84 -15.80
CA ILE A 46 2.45 32.60 -16.15
C ILE A 46 1.32 32.34 -15.16
N THR A 47 0.18 31.92 -15.69
CA THR A 47 -1.00 31.51 -14.93
C THR A 47 -1.59 30.23 -15.51
N ILE A 48 -2.16 29.38 -14.67
CA ILE A 48 -2.94 28.21 -15.07
C ILE A 48 -4.29 28.27 -14.38
N ASP A 49 -5.36 28.06 -15.15
CA ASP A 49 -6.73 27.91 -14.67
C ASP A 49 -7.06 26.41 -14.58
N THR A 50 -7.54 25.96 -13.41
CA THR A 50 -7.92 24.56 -13.16
C THR A 50 -9.05 24.05 -14.07
N THR A 51 -9.80 24.94 -14.71
CA THR A 51 -10.94 24.60 -15.59
C THR A 51 -10.63 24.74 -17.07
N ALA A 52 -9.39 25.12 -17.44
CA ALA A 52 -9.03 25.43 -18.83
C ALA A 52 -9.17 24.24 -19.78
N ASN A 53 -8.99 23.02 -19.28
CA ASN A 53 -9.03 21.79 -20.08
C ASN A 53 -10.39 21.06 -20.04
N ILE A 54 -11.43 21.64 -19.43
CA ILE A 54 -12.77 21.06 -19.41
C ILE A 54 -13.44 21.34 -20.76
N PRO A 55 -13.91 20.32 -21.51
CA PRO A 55 -14.67 20.52 -22.74
C PRO A 55 -15.87 21.45 -22.53
N THR A 56 -16.14 22.33 -23.50
CA THR A 56 -17.15 23.39 -23.35
C THR A 56 -18.55 22.85 -23.07
N ASP A 57 -18.91 21.72 -23.64
CA ASP A 57 -20.18 21.02 -23.45
C ASP A 57 -20.34 20.43 -22.04
N LEU A 58 -19.23 20.21 -21.32
CA LEU A 58 -19.21 19.74 -19.94
C LEU A 58 -19.04 20.87 -18.92
N LYS A 59 -18.76 22.10 -19.38
CA LYS A 59 -18.52 23.24 -18.50
C LYS A 59 -19.85 23.84 -18.04
N LEU A 60 -20.06 23.88 -16.73
CA LEU A 60 -21.21 24.57 -16.16
C LEU A 60 -20.95 26.09 -16.16
N GLN A 61 -21.99 26.88 -16.37
CA GLN A 61 -21.88 28.35 -16.24
C GLN A 61 -21.42 28.78 -14.84
N THR A 62 -21.62 27.94 -13.83
CA THR A 62 -21.24 28.18 -12.44
C THR A 62 -19.88 27.59 -12.06
N ASP A 63 -19.12 27.03 -13.01
CA ASP A 63 -17.79 26.48 -12.71
C ASP A 63 -16.81 27.60 -12.34
N ILE A 64 -16.33 27.56 -11.09
CA ILE A 64 -15.34 28.52 -10.59
C ILE A 64 -13.96 27.89 -10.70
N GLY A 65 -13.18 28.36 -11.68
CA GLY A 65 -11.77 28.01 -11.82
C GLY A 65 -10.91 28.71 -10.78
N THR A 66 -9.92 27.99 -10.24
CA THR A 66 -8.84 28.61 -9.46
C THR A 66 -7.70 28.93 -10.41
N ILE A 67 -7.30 30.20 -10.48
CA ILE A 67 -6.15 30.63 -11.27
C ILE A 67 -4.91 30.64 -10.38
N PHE A 68 -3.95 29.78 -10.68
CA PHE A 68 -2.67 29.75 -10.01
C PHE A 68 -1.64 30.58 -10.76
N ALA A 69 -1.05 31.56 -10.07
CA ALA A 69 0.11 32.29 -10.58
C ALA A 69 1.41 31.49 -10.39
N LYS A 70 2.47 31.86 -11.11
CA LYS A 70 3.82 31.26 -11.06
C LYS A 70 4.26 30.80 -9.65
N LYS A 71 4.25 31.69 -8.65
CA LYS A 71 4.70 31.36 -7.28
C LYS A 71 3.85 30.26 -6.64
N GLN A 72 2.54 30.29 -6.87
CA GLN A 72 1.63 29.28 -6.33
C GLN A 72 1.80 27.95 -7.07
N LEU A 73 2.04 27.97 -8.39
CA LEU A 73 2.32 26.75 -9.15
C LEU A 73 3.56 26.04 -8.61
N ILE A 74 4.65 26.79 -8.37
CA ILE A 74 5.87 26.25 -7.76
C ILE A 74 5.55 25.57 -6.41
N GLU A 75 4.85 26.28 -5.51
CA GLU A 75 4.45 25.71 -4.20
C GLU A 75 3.58 24.44 -4.35
N GLN A 76 2.68 24.40 -5.35
CA GLN A 76 1.85 23.22 -5.60
C GLN A 76 2.69 22.03 -6.03
N TYR A 77 3.55 22.21 -7.03
CA TYR A 77 4.37 21.11 -7.58
C TYR A 77 5.47 20.65 -6.62
N GLU A 78 6.13 21.55 -5.89
CA GLU A 78 7.23 21.18 -4.98
C GLU A 78 6.76 20.57 -3.66
N HIS A 79 5.57 20.92 -3.17
CA HIS A 79 5.17 20.58 -1.81
C HIS A 79 3.82 19.87 -1.72
N LYS A 80 2.78 20.43 -2.33
CA LYS A 80 1.39 19.95 -2.09
C LYS A 80 1.07 18.69 -2.90
N LEU A 81 1.44 18.66 -4.18
CA LEU A 81 1.16 17.54 -5.06
C LEU A 81 1.99 16.31 -4.67
N GLY A 82 3.28 16.46 -4.34
CA GLY A 82 4.10 15.36 -3.87
C GLY A 82 3.51 14.65 -2.63
N LEU A 83 3.01 15.42 -1.67
CA LEU A 83 2.32 14.87 -0.49
C LEU A 83 1.01 14.16 -0.88
N LYS A 84 0.23 14.72 -1.79
CA LYS A 84 -1.00 14.09 -2.29
C LYS A 84 -0.68 12.75 -2.98
N LEU A 85 0.31 12.72 -3.86
CA LEU A 85 0.73 11.52 -4.57
C LEU A 85 1.22 10.43 -3.61
N ALA A 86 2.00 10.78 -2.58
CA ALA A 86 2.42 9.83 -1.55
C ALA A 86 1.24 9.25 -0.76
N LYS A 87 0.21 10.05 -0.47
CA LYS A 87 -1.04 9.58 0.16
C LYS A 87 -1.80 8.62 -0.73
N ASP A 88 -2.02 9.01 -1.98
CA ASP A 88 -2.76 8.20 -2.94
C ASP A 88 -2.06 6.85 -3.15
N TYR A 89 -0.72 6.85 -3.26
CA TYR A 89 0.07 5.62 -3.35
C TYR A 89 -0.06 4.73 -2.11
N LEU A 90 0.08 5.27 -0.90
CA LEU A 90 -0.14 4.48 0.34
C LEU A 90 -1.53 3.82 0.34
N VAL A 91 -2.56 4.58 0.01
CA VAL A 91 -3.94 4.09 0.04
C VAL A 91 -4.16 2.99 -0.98
N ALA A 92 -3.70 3.19 -2.22
CA ALA A 92 -3.81 2.22 -3.30
C ALA A 92 -3.03 0.95 -3.00
N THR A 93 -1.75 1.07 -2.65
CA THR A 93 -0.87 -0.09 -2.40
C THR A 93 -1.36 -0.96 -1.24
N ILE A 94 -1.78 -0.36 -0.12
CA ILE A 94 -2.31 -1.16 0.99
C ILE A 94 -3.68 -1.76 0.65
N ALA A 95 -4.49 -1.12 -0.20
CA ALA A 95 -5.73 -1.72 -0.70
C ALA A 95 -5.47 -2.93 -1.61
N THR A 96 -4.47 -2.85 -2.50
CA THR A 96 -4.02 -3.99 -3.31
C THR A 96 -3.57 -5.16 -2.43
N LEU A 97 -2.81 -4.87 -1.35
CA LEU A 97 -2.42 -5.91 -0.38
C LEU A 97 -3.61 -6.47 0.41
N ASP A 98 -4.60 -5.65 0.76
CA ASP A 98 -5.84 -6.13 1.38
C ASP A 98 -6.50 -7.19 0.46
N GLY A 99 -6.67 -6.88 -0.83
CA GLY A 99 -7.24 -7.80 -1.82
C GLY A 99 -6.41 -9.06 -2.03
N LEU A 100 -5.08 -8.93 -2.19
CA LEU A 100 -4.18 -10.08 -2.35
C LEU A 100 -4.26 -11.05 -1.17
N MET A 101 -4.33 -10.53 0.06
CA MET A 101 -4.43 -11.37 1.25
C MET A 101 -5.81 -12.02 1.39
N GLU A 102 -6.87 -11.33 0.95
CA GLU A 102 -8.22 -11.91 0.82
C GLU A 102 -8.21 -13.08 -0.18
N ASP A 103 -7.68 -12.88 -1.39
CA ASP A 103 -7.64 -13.89 -2.44
C ASP A 103 -6.83 -15.13 -2.00
N LEU A 104 -5.66 -14.93 -1.38
CA LEU A 104 -4.87 -16.04 -0.83
C LEU A 104 -5.61 -16.81 0.27
N TYR A 105 -6.38 -16.09 1.10
CA TYR A 105 -7.18 -16.71 2.15
C TYR A 105 -8.35 -17.50 1.60
N GLU A 106 -9.11 -16.93 0.65
CA GLU A 106 -10.19 -17.61 -0.06
C GLU A 106 -9.70 -18.88 -0.73
N LEU A 107 -8.58 -18.79 -1.47
CA LEU A 107 -7.94 -19.91 -2.12
C LEU A 107 -7.55 -21.00 -1.10
N SER A 108 -6.95 -20.62 0.03
CA SER A 108 -6.58 -21.58 1.08
C SER A 108 -7.77 -22.34 1.65
N ILE A 109 -8.92 -21.68 1.82
CA ILE A 109 -10.15 -22.33 2.29
C ILE A 109 -10.71 -23.25 1.23
N ALA A 110 -10.80 -22.80 -0.03
CA ALA A 110 -11.35 -23.59 -1.13
C ALA A 110 -10.62 -24.93 -1.32
N HIS A 111 -9.30 -24.97 -1.11
CA HIS A 111 -8.52 -26.20 -1.18
C HIS A 111 -8.63 -27.09 0.07
N GLN A 112 -8.76 -26.52 1.27
CA GLN A 112 -8.78 -27.27 2.53
C GLN A 112 -10.17 -27.77 2.92
N GLU A 113 -11.20 -27.02 2.53
CA GLU A 113 -12.61 -27.23 2.88
C GLU A 113 -13.47 -27.14 1.59
N PRO A 114 -13.28 -28.05 0.61
CA PRO A 114 -13.90 -27.98 -0.72
C PRO A 114 -15.43 -28.11 -0.71
N GLU A 115 -16.00 -28.55 0.40
CA GLU A 115 -17.45 -28.59 0.61
C GLU A 115 -18.08 -27.22 0.86
N LYS A 116 -17.27 -26.19 1.17
CA LYS A 116 -17.79 -24.83 1.36
C LYS A 116 -18.13 -24.16 0.04
N THR A 117 -19.26 -23.47 0.04
CA THR A 117 -19.64 -22.60 -1.07
C THR A 117 -18.90 -21.26 -1.02
N GLU A 118 -18.77 -20.59 -2.15
CA GLU A 118 -18.18 -19.24 -2.26
C GLU A 118 -18.81 -18.25 -1.25
N GLU A 119 -20.13 -18.28 -1.10
CA GLU A 119 -20.86 -17.45 -0.13
C GLU A 119 -20.49 -17.76 1.33
N GLN A 120 -20.22 -19.03 1.65
CA GLN A 120 -19.75 -19.41 2.98
C GLN A 120 -18.32 -18.93 3.22
N ILE A 121 -17.44 -19.05 2.22
CA ILE A 121 -16.06 -18.56 2.28
C ILE A 121 -16.03 -17.05 2.51
N LYS A 122 -16.81 -16.27 1.73
CA LYS A 122 -16.89 -14.81 1.89
C LYS A 122 -17.30 -14.36 3.28
N ARG A 123 -18.17 -15.12 3.97
CA ARG A 123 -18.59 -14.81 5.36
C ARG A 123 -17.51 -15.08 6.41
N MET A 124 -16.47 -15.84 6.06
CA MET A 124 -15.32 -16.13 6.91
C MET A 124 -14.24 -15.06 6.82
N ILE A 125 -14.24 -14.26 5.74
CA ILE A 125 -13.29 -13.16 5.53
C ILE A 125 -13.54 -12.07 6.56
N ARG A 126 -12.62 -11.94 7.51
CA ARG A 126 -12.70 -10.95 8.59
C ARG A 126 -11.34 -10.33 8.83
N TRP A 127 -11.31 -9.01 8.91
CA TRP A 127 -10.12 -8.25 9.28
C TRP A 127 -10.08 -7.95 10.78
N GLY A 128 -8.90 -8.07 11.39
CA GLY A 128 -8.66 -7.69 12.79
C GLY A 128 -7.94 -8.76 13.60
N ASP A 129 -8.08 -8.67 14.93
CA ASP A 129 -7.49 -9.65 15.85
C ASP A 129 -8.20 -10.99 15.70
N LYS A 130 -7.47 -12.01 15.22
CA LYS A 130 -7.99 -13.32 14.74
C LYS A 130 -8.68 -13.27 13.38
N GLY A 131 -8.24 -12.36 12.51
CA GLY A 131 -8.67 -12.27 11.12
C GLY A 131 -7.66 -12.84 10.14
N ILE A 132 -7.83 -12.50 8.86
CA ILE A 132 -7.06 -13.01 7.70
C ILE A 132 -5.55 -13.14 7.96
N PRO A 133 -4.81 -12.13 8.48
CA PRO A 133 -3.36 -12.26 8.66
C PRO A 133 -2.98 -13.44 9.58
N VAL A 134 -3.71 -13.62 10.67
CA VAL A 134 -3.42 -14.68 11.66
C VAL A 134 -3.90 -16.03 11.13
N ASP A 135 -5.07 -16.06 10.50
CA ASP A 135 -5.64 -17.31 9.99
C ASP A 135 -4.86 -17.84 8.77
N LEU A 136 -4.30 -16.95 7.95
CA LEU A 136 -3.49 -17.34 6.79
C LEU A 136 -2.24 -18.12 7.22
N ILE A 137 -1.60 -17.76 8.33
CA ILE A 137 -0.47 -18.51 8.90
C ILE A 137 -0.90 -19.92 9.33
N VAL A 138 -2.08 -20.04 9.92
CA VAL A 138 -2.61 -21.33 10.38
C VAL A 138 -2.93 -22.23 9.19
N ARG A 139 -3.48 -21.66 8.12
CA ARG A 139 -3.86 -22.39 6.91
C ARG A 139 -2.68 -22.69 6.00
N LEU A 140 -1.66 -21.83 5.96
CA LEU A 140 -0.47 -21.98 5.11
C LEU A 140 0.77 -22.13 6.01
N PRO A 141 0.95 -23.28 6.70
CA PRO A 141 1.99 -23.46 7.71
C PRO A 141 3.41 -23.29 7.16
N PHE A 142 3.63 -23.54 5.86
CA PHE A 142 4.93 -23.31 5.22
C PHE A 142 5.38 -21.84 5.30
N LEU A 143 4.45 -20.86 5.38
CA LEU A 143 4.79 -19.45 5.58
C LEU A 143 5.44 -19.20 6.94
N LYS A 144 5.07 -19.99 7.96
CA LYS A 144 5.62 -19.89 9.32
C LYS A 144 7.02 -20.46 9.43
N GLU A 145 7.29 -21.50 8.66
CA GLU A 145 8.56 -22.23 8.67
C GLU A 145 9.62 -21.50 7.84
N HIS A 146 9.20 -20.80 6.78
CA HIS A 146 10.08 -20.01 5.94
C HIS A 146 10.66 -18.80 6.69
N LYS A 147 11.96 -18.54 6.47
CA LYS A 147 12.65 -17.33 6.89
C LYS A 147 13.36 -16.74 5.70
N ASN A 148 13.25 -15.43 5.54
CA ASN A 148 14.01 -14.78 4.48
C ASN A 148 15.52 -14.78 4.78
N PRO A 149 16.38 -14.43 3.79
CA PRO A 149 17.84 -14.40 3.99
C PRO A 149 18.33 -13.46 5.10
N LYS A 150 17.46 -12.54 5.58
CA LYS A 150 17.74 -11.62 6.69
C LYS A 150 17.23 -12.14 8.04
N GLY A 151 16.64 -13.33 8.09
CA GLY A 151 16.12 -13.98 9.27
C GLY A 151 14.72 -13.55 9.72
N PHE A 152 14.04 -12.69 8.96
CA PHE A 152 12.66 -12.29 9.27
C PHE A 152 11.68 -13.43 9.00
N LYS A 153 10.70 -13.57 9.89
CA LYS A 153 9.59 -14.50 9.78
C LYS A 153 8.40 -13.82 9.12
N PHE A 154 7.44 -14.62 8.65
CA PHE A 154 6.23 -14.08 8.05
C PHE A 154 5.41 -13.22 9.03
N GLU A 155 5.37 -13.59 10.32
CA GLU A 155 4.71 -12.79 11.37
C GLU A 155 5.27 -11.36 11.45
N ASP A 156 6.55 -11.18 11.20
CA ASP A 156 7.17 -9.85 11.20
C ASP A 156 6.55 -9.01 10.09
N PHE A 157 6.44 -9.55 8.88
CA PHE A 157 5.78 -8.86 7.77
C PHE A 157 4.32 -8.53 8.06
N LEU A 158 3.57 -9.46 8.67
CA LEU A 158 2.18 -9.20 9.04
C LEU A 158 2.05 -8.08 10.07
N ASN A 159 2.96 -7.98 11.05
CA ASN A 159 2.95 -6.89 11.99
C ASN A 159 3.17 -5.54 11.28
N THR A 160 4.09 -5.47 10.32
CA THR A 160 4.29 -4.23 9.53
C THR A 160 3.09 -3.92 8.66
N TYR A 161 2.52 -4.94 8.02
CA TYR A 161 1.32 -4.79 7.21
C TYR A 161 0.17 -4.21 8.05
N GLU A 162 -0.15 -4.81 9.20
CA GLU A 162 -1.19 -4.32 10.11
C GLU A 162 -0.90 -2.89 10.61
N HIS A 163 0.38 -2.56 10.85
CA HIS A 163 0.78 -1.20 11.17
C HIS A 163 0.42 -0.24 10.03
N LEU A 164 0.82 -0.56 8.80
CA LEU A 164 0.53 0.26 7.61
C LEU A 164 -0.97 0.39 7.32
N ARG A 165 -1.78 -0.63 7.64
CA ARG A 165 -3.25 -0.54 7.59
C ARG A 165 -3.80 0.50 8.55
N GLN A 166 -3.26 0.64 9.77
CA GLN A 166 -3.64 1.72 10.69
C GLN A 166 -3.29 3.10 10.11
N ILE A 167 -2.12 3.23 9.48
CA ILE A 167 -1.71 4.47 8.80
C ILE A 167 -2.65 4.80 7.63
N ARG A 168 -2.99 3.82 6.77
CA ARG A 168 -3.98 3.98 5.70
C ARG A 168 -5.33 4.41 6.26
N HIS A 169 -5.86 3.69 7.24
CA HIS A 169 -7.16 3.98 7.85
C HIS A 169 -7.20 5.43 8.37
N ALA A 170 -6.14 5.87 9.06
CA ALA A 170 -6.06 7.23 9.55
C ALA A 170 -5.97 8.27 8.42
N THR A 171 -5.23 7.96 7.35
CA THR A 171 -5.11 8.79 6.14
C THR A 171 -6.45 9.02 5.47
N VAL A 172 -7.23 7.95 5.28
CA VAL A 172 -8.53 7.99 4.59
C VAL A 172 -9.62 8.62 5.45
N HIS A 173 -9.77 8.18 6.70
CA HIS A 173 -10.98 8.50 7.49
C HIS A 173 -10.79 9.66 8.47
N THR A 174 -9.55 10.01 8.80
CA THR A 174 -9.26 11.03 9.83
C THR A 174 -8.29 12.09 9.34
N LYS A 175 -8.16 12.26 8.01
CA LYS A 175 -7.26 13.24 7.38
C LYS A 175 -5.80 13.12 7.88
N GLY A 176 -5.38 11.91 8.23
CA GLY A 176 -4.06 11.60 8.78
C GLY A 176 -3.94 11.71 10.31
N GLN A 177 -5.01 11.97 11.06
CA GLN A 177 -4.95 12.04 12.52
C GLN A 177 -5.04 10.66 13.19
N LEU A 178 -4.00 10.24 13.90
CA LEU A 178 -3.97 9.01 14.68
C LEU A 178 -4.71 9.20 16.01
N ARG A 179 -5.94 8.67 16.09
CA ARG A 179 -6.71 8.62 17.34
C ARG A 179 -6.09 7.62 18.32
N LYS A 180 -6.47 7.71 19.60
CA LYS A 180 -6.03 6.80 20.68
C LYS A 180 -6.11 5.31 20.31
N ARG A 181 -7.15 4.89 19.59
CA ARG A 181 -7.29 3.49 19.11
C ARG A 181 -6.19 3.10 18.12
N HIS A 182 -5.87 3.97 17.16
CA HIS A 182 -4.79 3.72 16.19
C HIS A 182 -3.45 3.62 16.91
N LEU A 183 -3.14 4.61 17.76
CA LEU A 183 -1.88 4.66 18.52
C LEU A 183 -1.69 3.44 19.41
N SER A 184 -2.74 3.05 20.15
CA SER A 184 -2.70 1.84 20.98
C SER A 184 -2.40 0.58 20.17
N LYS A 185 -2.96 0.47 18.96
CA LYS A 185 -2.70 -0.68 18.08
C LYS A 185 -1.29 -0.63 17.50
N ILE A 186 -0.86 0.53 17.01
CA ILE A 186 0.48 0.76 16.48
C ILE A 186 1.54 0.38 17.52
N HIS A 187 1.45 0.91 18.75
CA HIS A 187 2.42 0.59 19.80
C HIS A 187 2.43 -0.91 20.14
N SER A 188 1.25 -1.56 20.22
CA SER A 188 1.18 -3.01 20.46
C SER A 188 1.81 -3.86 19.35
N LEU A 189 1.87 -3.34 18.13
CA LEU A 189 2.54 -4.01 17.00
C LEU A 189 4.05 -3.74 17.05
N GLU A 190 4.46 -2.49 17.32
CA GLU A 190 5.86 -2.09 17.42
C GLU A 190 6.60 -2.84 18.54
N GLU A 191 5.95 -3.12 19.67
CA GLU A 191 6.50 -3.93 20.77
C GLU A 191 6.91 -5.34 20.34
N LYS A 192 6.28 -5.87 19.28
CA LYS A 192 6.56 -7.20 18.71
C LYS A 192 7.60 -7.17 17.58
N MET A 193 7.95 -5.98 17.09
CA MET A 193 8.89 -5.80 15.99
C MET A 193 10.33 -5.64 16.49
N GLU A 194 11.26 -6.19 15.72
CA GLU A 194 12.69 -5.90 15.81
C GLU A 194 12.97 -4.41 15.58
N ALA A 195 14.03 -3.89 16.21
CA ALA A 195 14.34 -2.45 16.19
C ALA A 195 14.44 -1.87 14.76
N LYS A 196 15.17 -2.54 13.87
CA LYS A 196 15.33 -2.11 12.47
C LYS A 196 14.01 -2.03 11.71
N GLN A 197 13.08 -2.93 12.02
CA GLN A 197 11.76 -2.96 11.40
C GLN A 197 10.89 -1.84 11.95
N ARG A 198 10.93 -1.61 13.27
CA ARG A 198 10.26 -0.50 13.95
C ARG A 198 10.70 0.85 13.36
N ASP A 199 12.00 1.06 13.20
CA ASP A 199 12.55 2.28 12.59
C ASP A 199 11.99 2.51 11.18
N SER A 200 11.80 1.44 10.40
CA SER A 200 11.26 1.52 9.05
C SER A 200 9.79 1.93 8.98
N VAL A 201 8.98 1.64 10.00
CA VAL A 201 7.54 1.99 10.02
C VAL A 201 7.24 3.29 10.76
N GLN A 202 8.12 3.72 11.67
CA GLN A 202 7.96 4.96 12.41
C GLN A 202 8.09 6.22 11.55
N GLN A 203 8.73 6.12 10.38
CA GLN A 203 8.80 7.26 9.45
C GLN A 203 7.45 7.68 8.84
N PHE A 204 6.41 6.86 8.96
CA PHE A 204 5.07 7.14 8.43
C PHE A 204 4.22 8.01 9.35
N TYR A 205 4.69 8.32 10.57
CA TYR A 205 3.97 9.17 11.50
C TYR A 205 4.90 9.93 12.45
N ARG A 206 4.38 10.99 13.05
CA ARG A 206 5.04 11.73 14.11
C ARG A 206 3.99 12.12 15.13
N GLU A 207 4.23 11.78 16.38
CA GLU A 207 3.26 11.96 17.46
C GLU A 207 1.91 11.32 17.07
N ASP A 208 0.86 12.13 16.91
CA ASP A 208 -0.49 11.68 16.58
C ASP A 208 -0.89 11.96 15.13
N LYS A 209 0.09 12.18 14.24
CA LYS A 209 -0.18 12.53 12.84
C LYS A 209 0.61 11.68 11.86
N VAL A 210 -0.07 11.20 10.82
CA VAL A 210 0.54 10.54 9.66
C VAL A 210 1.39 11.55 8.89
N VAL A 211 2.64 11.19 8.62
CA VAL A 211 3.62 11.98 7.88
C VAL A 211 4.02 11.20 6.65
N LEU A 212 3.66 11.72 5.47
CA LEU A 212 3.96 11.10 4.19
C LEU A 212 4.79 12.05 3.34
N SER A 213 5.64 11.47 2.51
CA SER A 213 6.53 12.18 1.60
C SER A 213 6.86 11.29 0.40
N PRO A 214 7.45 11.84 -0.67
CA PRO A 214 8.01 11.01 -1.74
C PRO A 214 8.97 9.92 -1.24
N LEU A 215 9.71 10.17 -0.15
CA LEU A 215 10.59 9.15 0.45
C LEU A 215 9.80 7.93 0.96
N THR A 216 8.67 8.18 1.64
CA THR A 216 7.82 7.10 2.17
C THR A 216 7.24 6.22 1.06
N THR A 217 7.06 6.74 -0.16
CA THR A 217 6.68 5.96 -1.35
C THR A 217 7.71 4.89 -1.68
N PHE A 218 9.00 5.24 -1.68
CA PHE A 218 10.07 4.27 -1.99
C PHE A 218 10.22 3.20 -0.91
N VAL A 219 10.07 3.59 0.36
CA VAL A 219 10.09 2.66 1.49
C VAL A 219 8.93 1.69 1.38
N LEU A 220 7.72 2.21 1.18
CA LEU A 220 6.52 1.38 1.05
C LEU A 220 6.66 0.41 -0.11
N ARG A 221 7.11 0.87 -1.28
CA ARG A 221 7.40 0.02 -2.44
C ARG A 221 8.36 -1.11 -2.05
N HIS A 222 9.52 -0.75 -1.50
CA HIS A 222 10.54 -1.74 -1.17
C HIS A 222 9.99 -2.80 -0.22
N TRP A 223 9.27 -2.38 0.81
CA TRP A 223 8.65 -3.30 1.76
C TRP A 223 7.59 -4.20 1.10
N CYS A 224 6.68 -3.64 0.30
CA CYS A 224 5.62 -4.43 -0.37
C CYS A 224 6.21 -5.48 -1.31
N LEU A 225 7.20 -5.11 -2.13
CA LEU A 225 7.85 -6.06 -3.02
C LEU A 225 8.58 -7.15 -2.24
N THR A 226 9.25 -6.79 -1.13
CA THR A 226 9.89 -7.77 -0.25
C THR A 226 8.87 -8.72 0.38
N PHE A 227 7.70 -8.19 0.77
CA PHE A 227 6.61 -8.99 1.35
C PHE A 227 6.05 -9.98 0.33
N ILE A 228 5.72 -9.54 -0.89
CA ILE A 228 5.22 -10.44 -1.94
C ILE A 228 6.28 -11.49 -2.28
N SER A 229 7.53 -11.08 -2.51
CA SER A 229 8.62 -12.02 -2.82
C SER A 229 8.84 -13.04 -1.70
N PHE A 230 8.66 -12.67 -0.44
CA PHE A 230 8.71 -13.62 0.67
C PHE A 230 7.68 -14.74 0.49
N ILE A 231 6.43 -14.38 0.21
CA ILE A 231 5.34 -15.36 0.05
C ILE A 231 5.60 -16.23 -1.18
N THR A 232 6.02 -15.62 -2.29
CA THR A 232 6.35 -16.35 -3.52
C THR A 232 7.42 -17.41 -3.29
N ILE A 233 8.56 -17.03 -2.68
CA ILE A 233 9.66 -17.96 -2.40
C ILE A 233 9.20 -19.07 -1.44
N ALA A 234 8.42 -18.73 -0.41
CA ALA A 234 7.91 -19.72 0.52
C ALA A 234 6.99 -20.76 -0.16
N ILE A 235 6.21 -20.35 -1.17
CA ILE A 235 5.37 -21.24 -1.98
C ILE A 235 6.23 -22.13 -2.90
N GLU A 236 7.23 -21.56 -3.55
CA GLU A 236 8.16 -22.29 -4.42
C GLU A 236 8.90 -23.40 -3.64
N GLU A 237 9.49 -23.04 -2.49
CA GLU A 237 10.16 -24.01 -1.61
C GLU A 237 9.21 -25.09 -1.08
N ALA A 238 7.97 -24.73 -0.74
CA ALA A 238 6.96 -25.70 -0.31
C ALA A 238 6.56 -26.67 -1.44
N THR A 239 6.62 -26.22 -2.69
CA THR A 239 6.34 -27.05 -3.89
C THR A 239 7.48 -28.04 -4.14
N ASP A 240 8.73 -27.57 -4.05
CA ASP A 240 9.91 -28.42 -4.27
C ASP A 240 10.05 -29.52 -3.21
N ASN A 241 9.65 -29.24 -1.96
CA ASN A 241 9.69 -30.21 -0.86
C ASN A 241 8.57 -31.27 -0.94
N GLN A 242 7.59 -31.14 -1.82
CA GLN A 242 6.53 -32.14 -2.06
C GLN A 242 6.88 -33.16 -3.17
N ASN A 243 8.09 -33.09 -3.76
CA ASN A 243 8.61 -34.01 -4.79
C ASN A 243 9.60 -35.06 -4.24
N LEU A 244 9.41 -35.55 -3.01
CA LEU A 244 10.13 -36.72 -2.44
C LEU A 244 9.15 -37.82 -2.01
#